data_AF-A0A0K1EB41-F1
#
_entry.id   AF-A0A0K1EB41-F1
#
_cell.length_a   1.000
_cell.length_b   1.000
_cell.length_c   1.000
_cell.angle_alpha   90.00
_cell.angle_beta   90.00
_cell.angle_gamma   90.00
#
_symmetry.space_group_name_H-M   'P 1'
#
loop_
_entity.id
_entity.type
_entity.pdbx_description
1 polymer ?
#
loop_
_entity_poly.entity_id
_entity_poly.type
_entity_poly.pdbx_seq_one_letter_code
_entity_poly.pdbx_strand_id
1 'polypeptide(L)'
;MNQHGWTFESLFRWAWQRDFGTTPEQSVQRFTDQVSGRSRSCDLSTSPMTTSLSEMLERFKEHIKKTCLERNIDARAVAGAIAWEYEENKLGRHSDWVQYHAHRLVGASVGNGIGWGSIHDDVAAQMDPMASPTRLQCMRLEAQSAIEMVARLMSEQATNYFELTDGIWIRDTPAVLALFFNSSPDTLTRSAATRKPQAAASTDGTITLSVAENPMGRWVQRHLSRFEDFRTLPIPPRGRPIVRVRVQS
;
A
#
# COMPACT_ATOMS: atom_id res chain seq x y z
N MET A 1 -20.01 -42.66 -21.00
CA MET A 1 -18.85 -43.25 -20.29
C MET A 1 -17.59 -42.64 -20.91
N ASN A 2 -16.94 -41.69 -20.23
CA ASN A 2 -15.71 -41.08 -20.73
C ASN A 2 -14.55 -42.05 -20.49
N GLN A 3 -13.84 -42.42 -21.57
CA GLN A 3 -12.84 -43.49 -21.62
C GLN A 3 -11.48 -43.15 -20.98
N HIS A 4 -11.38 -42.00 -20.31
CA HIS A 4 -10.22 -41.63 -19.52
C HIS A 4 -10.73 -41.38 -18.10
N GLY A 5 -10.58 -42.38 -17.22
CA GLY A 5 -11.13 -42.43 -15.86
C GLY A 5 -10.53 -41.42 -14.87
N TRP A 6 -10.40 -40.16 -15.28
CA TRP A 6 -9.97 -39.07 -14.42
C TRP A 6 -11.15 -38.59 -13.58
N THR A 7 -11.03 -38.73 -12.26
CA THR A 7 -11.92 -38.07 -11.30
C THR A 7 -11.55 -36.59 -11.23
N PHE A 8 -12.51 -35.74 -10.83
CA PHE A 8 -12.27 -34.32 -10.56
C PHE A 8 -11.08 -34.11 -9.60
N GLU A 9 -10.96 -34.96 -8.59
CA GLU A 9 -9.85 -34.94 -7.64
C GLU A 9 -8.50 -35.23 -8.32
N SER A 10 -8.43 -36.20 -9.24
CA SER A 10 -7.20 -36.52 -9.96
C SER A 10 -6.77 -35.40 -10.93
N LEU A 11 -7.73 -34.75 -11.59
CA LEU A 11 -7.51 -33.56 -12.40
C LEU A 11 -7.00 -32.38 -11.56
N PHE A 12 -7.61 -32.14 -10.40
CA PHE A 12 -7.19 -31.09 -9.48
C PHE A 12 -5.77 -31.34 -8.97
N ARG A 13 -5.46 -32.56 -8.51
CA ARG A 13 -4.11 -32.94 -8.04
C ARG A 13 -3.05 -32.82 -9.12
N TRP A 14 -3.36 -33.22 -10.36
CA TRP A 14 -2.44 -33.09 -11.48
C TRP A 14 -2.18 -31.63 -11.85
N ALA A 15 -3.24 -30.81 -11.93
CA ALA A 15 -3.10 -29.37 -12.16
C ALA A 15 -2.29 -28.72 -11.03
N TRP A 16 -2.59 -29.10 -9.78
CA TRP A 16 -1.88 -28.66 -8.59
C TRP A 16 -0.38 -28.96 -8.66
N GLN A 17 -0.04 -30.22 -8.97
CA GLN A 17 1.35 -30.66 -9.04
C GLN A 17 2.09 -30.04 -10.23
N ARG A 18 1.39 -29.81 -11.35
CA ARG A 18 1.93 -29.13 -12.52
C ARG A 18 2.25 -27.66 -12.23
N ASP A 19 1.37 -26.96 -11.54
CA ASP A 19 1.48 -25.51 -11.33
C ASP A 19 2.38 -25.17 -10.13
N PHE A 20 2.38 -26.00 -9.08
CA PHE A 20 3.09 -25.72 -7.82
C PHE A 20 4.25 -26.68 -7.51
N GLY A 21 4.53 -27.64 -8.40
CA GLY A 21 5.64 -28.60 -8.25
C GLY A 21 5.55 -29.52 -7.02
N THR A 22 4.39 -29.56 -6.36
CA THR A 22 4.13 -30.28 -5.10
C THR A 22 2.75 -30.90 -5.10
N THR A 23 2.52 -31.97 -4.34
CA THR A 23 1.15 -32.46 -4.15
C THR A 23 0.41 -31.59 -3.13
N PRO A 24 -0.94 -31.56 -3.15
CA PRO A 24 -1.72 -30.83 -2.14
C PRO A 24 -1.33 -31.21 -0.70
N GLU A 25 -1.07 -32.48 -0.42
CA GLU A 25 -0.65 -32.96 0.92
C GLU A 25 0.71 -32.41 1.32
N GLN A 26 1.66 -32.32 0.38
CA GLN A 26 2.97 -31.75 0.63
C GLN A 26 2.88 -30.25 0.89
N SER A 27 1.97 -29.54 0.19
CA SER A 27 1.68 -28.13 0.45
C SER A 27 1.08 -27.95 1.86
N VAL A 28 0.14 -28.80 2.26
CA VAL A 28 -0.50 -28.80 3.60
C VAL A 28 0.51 -29.13 4.71
N GLN A 29 1.39 -30.10 4.50
CA GLN A 29 2.41 -30.47 5.49
C GLN A 29 3.43 -29.33 5.67
N ARG A 30 3.93 -28.74 4.56
CA ARG A 30 4.82 -27.57 4.63
C ARG A 30 4.18 -26.40 5.37
N PHE A 31 2.89 -26.18 5.15
CA PHE A 31 2.13 -25.16 5.86
C PHE A 31 2.06 -25.46 7.36
N THR A 32 1.75 -26.70 7.73
CA THR A 32 1.71 -27.14 9.13
C THR A 32 3.06 -26.94 9.82
N ASP A 33 4.15 -27.24 9.11
CA ASP A 33 5.53 -27.06 9.60
C ASP A 33 5.90 -25.57 9.72
N GLN A 34 5.43 -24.70 8.81
CA GLN A 34 5.63 -23.25 8.87
C GLN A 34 4.82 -22.57 9.97
N VAL A 35 3.60 -23.04 10.23
CA VAL A 35 2.72 -22.51 11.29
C VAL A 35 3.18 -22.96 12.68
N SER A 36 3.73 -24.17 12.80
CA SER A 36 4.27 -24.70 14.06
C SER A 36 5.64 -24.13 14.44
N GLY A 37 6.40 -23.58 13.49
CA GLY A 37 7.69 -22.94 13.72
C GLY A 37 7.60 -21.43 13.99
N ARG A 38 7.47 -21.01 15.25
CA ARG A 38 7.78 -19.66 15.79
C ARG A 38 7.64 -18.48 14.80
N SER A 39 6.45 -18.24 14.26
CA SER A 39 6.09 -16.93 13.69
C SER A 39 5.25 -16.19 14.71
N ARG A 40 5.57 -14.92 15.01
CA ARG A 40 4.61 -14.04 15.72
C ARG A 40 3.30 -14.14 14.94
N SER A 41 2.23 -14.59 15.62
CA SER A 41 0.98 -14.98 14.98
C SER A 41 0.45 -13.85 14.11
N CYS A 42 0.20 -14.18 12.85
CA CYS A 42 -0.46 -13.32 11.88
C CYS A 42 -1.85 -12.90 12.39
N ASP A 43 -2.09 -11.62 12.67
CA ASP A 43 -3.41 -11.13 13.12
C ASP A 43 -4.31 -10.73 11.93
N LEU A 44 -4.72 -11.74 11.18
CA LEU A 44 -5.63 -11.57 10.06
C LEU A 44 -7.05 -11.16 10.47
N SER A 45 -7.36 -11.04 11.78
CA SER A 45 -8.65 -10.51 12.21
C SER A 45 -8.85 -9.05 11.81
N THR A 46 -7.75 -8.35 11.51
CA THR A 46 -7.72 -6.95 11.08
C THR A 46 -7.64 -6.77 9.55
N SER A 47 -7.77 -7.86 8.79
CA SER A 47 -7.63 -7.83 7.33
C SER A 47 -8.84 -7.17 6.64
N PRO A 48 -8.71 -6.68 5.39
CA PRO A 48 -9.85 -6.13 4.65
C PRO A 48 -10.93 -7.17 4.33
N MET A 49 -10.67 -8.47 4.56
CA MET A 49 -11.63 -9.55 4.40
C MET A 49 -12.51 -9.77 5.65
N THR A 50 -12.04 -9.31 6.81
CA THR A 50 -12.68 -9.56 8.11
C THR A 50 -13.16 -8.28 8.78
N THR A 51 -12.61 -7.13 8.41
CA THR A 51 -12.88 -5.83 9.02
C THR A 51 -13.39 -4.86 7.95
N SER A 52 -14.44 -4.10 8.27
CA SER A 52 -14.92 -3.04 7.38
C SER A 52 -13.96 -1.84 7.36
N LEU A 53 -13.97 -1.05 6.28
CA LEU A 53 -13.15 0.17 6.22
C LEU A 53 -13.44 1.12 7.40
N SER A 54 -14.70 1.34 7.75
CA SER A 54 -15.07 2.22 8.86
C SER A 54 -14.53 1.71 10.20
N GLU A 55 -14.61 0.41 10.45
CA GLU A 55 -14.07 -0.20 11.67
C GLU A 55 -12.54 -0.11 11.70
N MET A 56 -11.88 -0.36 10.57
CA MET A 56 -10.42 -0.25 10.45
C MET A 56 -9.96 1.19 10.72
N LEU A 57 -10.57 2.16 10.06
CA LEU A 57 -10.22 3.58 10.21
C LEU A 57 -10.48 4.08 11.64
N GLU A 58 -11.58 3.67 12.27
CA GLU A 58 -11.88 4.06 13.65
C GLU A 58 -10.92 3.39 14.64
N ARG A 59 -10.76 2.07 14.55
CA ARG A 59 -9.93 1.28 15.47
C ARG A 59 -8.45 1.69 15.40
N PHE A 60 -7.96 2.04 14.21
CA PHE A 60 -6.53 2.37 13.99
C PHE A 60 -6.26 3.87 13.84
N LYS A 61 -7.23 4.75 14.11
CA LYS A 61 -7.09 6.21 13.97
C LYS A 61 -5.84 6.79 14.62
N GLU A 62 -5.64 6.50 15.90
CA GLU A 62 -4.48 7.02 16.65
C GLU A 62 -3.16 6.39 16.18
N HIS A 63 -3.19 5.12 15.75
CA HIS A 63 -2.01 4.49 15.16
C HIS A 63 -1.63 5.16 13.82
N ILE A 64 -2.60 5.42 12.94
CA ILE A 64 -2.39 6.14 11.67
C ILE A 64 -1.76 7.51 11.94
N LYS A 65 -2.34 8.29 12.87
CA LYS A 65 -1.84 9.62 13.23
C LYS A 65 -0.42 9.55 13.79
N LYS A 66 -0.16 8.64 14.74
CA LYS A 66 1.16 8.46 15.34
C LYS A 66 2.22 8.09 14.29
N THR A 67 1.95 7.07 13.48
CA THR A 67 2.85 6.62 12.41
C THR A 67 3.15 7.75 11.41
N CYS A 68 2.14 8.54 11.04
CA CYS A 68 2.33 9.66 10.11
C CYS A 68 3.08 10.84 10.73
N LEU A 69 2.90 11.11 12.04
CA LEU A 69 3.72 12.09 12.77
C LEU A 69 5.19 11.68 12.80
N GLU A 70 5.48 10.42 13.12
CA GLU A 70 6.85 9.87 13.12
C GLU A 70 7.51 9.92 11.73
N ARG A 71 6.70 9.78 10.68
CA ARG A 71 7.11 9.90 9.27
C ARG A 71 7.03 11.33 8.71
N ASN A 72 6.59 12.29 9.53
CA ASN A 72 6.45 13.69 9.17
C ASN A 72 5.58 13.90 7.91
N ILE A 73 4.46 13.20 7.76
CA ILE A 73 3.49 13.35 6.65
C ILE A 73 2.08 13.56 7.19
N ASP A 74 1.19 14.14 6.38
CA ASP A 74 -0.21 14.32 6.73
C ASP A 74 -0.97 12.99 6.68
N ALA A 75 -1.50 12.53 7.82
CA ALA A 75 -2.14 11.23 7.96
C ALA A 75 -3.42 11.09 7.14
N ARG A 76 -4.02 12.21 6.69
CA ARG A 76 -5.12 12.21 5.72
C ARG A 76 -4.74 11.52 4.41
N ALA A 77 -3.47 11.57 4.02
CA ALA A 77 -2.99 10.89 2.82
C ALA A 77 -3.08 9.37 2.95
N VAL A 78 -2.61 8.83 4.09
CA VAL A 78 -2.60 7.39 4.38
C VAL A 78 -4.03 6.86 4.52
N ALA A 79 -4.87 7.54 5.31
CA ALA A 79 -6.28 7.18 5.44
C ALA A 79 -7.01 7.24 4.08
N GLY A 80 -6.74 8.29 3.28
CA GLY A 80 -7.32 8.45 1.96
C GLY A 80 -6.89 7.38 0.96
N ALA A 81 -5.61 6.99 0.94
CA ALA A 81 -5.11 5.93 0.07
C ALA A 81 -5.68 4.56 0.45
N ILE A 82 -5.71 4.23 1.75
CA ILE A 82 -6.35 3.00 2.25
C ILE A 82 -7.83 2.95 1.87
N ALA A 83 -8.55 4.06 2.06
CA ALA A 83 -9.95 4.15 1.70
C ALA A 83 -10.16 4.00 0.18
N TRP A 84 -9.29 4.57 -0.64
CA TRP A 84 -9.35 4.42 -2.09
C TRP A 84 -9.10 2.97 -2.53
N GLU A 85 -8.05 2.33 -2.02
CA GLU A 85 -7.73 0.92 -2.34
C GLU A 85 -8.90 0.01 -1.92
N TYR A 86 -9.53 0.30 -0.79
CA TYR A 86 -10.72 -0.42 -0.38
C TYR A 86 -11.92 -0.11 -1.28
N GLU A 87 -12.34 1.15 -1.45
CA GLU A 87 -13.63 1.48 -2.07
C GLU A 87 -13.60 1.38 -3.61
N GLU A 88 -12.52 1.84 -4.23
CA GLU A 88 -12.42 2.06 -5.67
C GLU A 88 -11.68 0.93 -6.40
N ASN A 89 -10.67 0.31 -5.79
CA ASN A 89 -9.93 -0.79 -6.40
C ASN A 89 -10.65 -2.15 -6.24
N LYS A 90 -11.86 -2.25 -6.81
CA LYS A 90 -12.73 -3.43 -6.70
C LYS A 90 -12.09 -4.70 -7.26
N LEU A 91 -11.34 -4.59 -8.36
CA LEU A 91 -10.62 -5.72 -8.96
C LEU A 91 -9.48 -6.18 -8.04
N GLY A 92 -8.72 -5.23 -7.46
CA GLY A 92 -7.73 -5.51 -6.42
C GLY A 92 -8.34 -6.26 -5.24
N ARG A 93 -9.45 -5.77 -4.67
CA ARG A 93 -10.13 -6.47 -3.56
C ARG A 93 -10.57 -7.89 -3.89
N HIS A 94 -11.04 -8.14 -5.11
CA HIS A 94 -11.39 -9.50 -5.51
C HIS A 94 -10.14 -10.40 -5.61
N SER A 95 -9.05 -9.87 -6.16
CA SER A 95 -7.74 -10.52 -6.17
C SER A 95 -7.28 -10.83 -4.74
N ASP A 96 -7.41 -9.88 -3.81
CA ASP A 96 -7.04 -10.05 -2.40
C ASP A 96 -7.81 -11.19 -1.74
N TRP A 97 -9.10 -11.31 -2.03
CA TRP A 97 -9.93 -12.41 -1.52
C TRP A 97 -9.41 -13.75 -2.02
N VAL A 98 -9.12 -13.87 -3.32
CA VAL A 98 -8.55 -15.08 -3.91
C VAL A 98 -7.19 -15.40 -3.29
N GLN A 99 -6.30 -14.41 -3.17
CA GLN A 99 -4.97 -14.57 -2.59
C GLN A 99 -5.03 -14.94 -1.10
N TYR A 100 -5.94 -14.34 -0.34
CA TYR A 100 -6.19 -14.65 1.06
C TYR A 100 -6.60 -16.11 1.23
N HIS A 101 -7.56 -16.59 0.43
CA HIS A 101 -8.04 -17.96 0.51
C HIS A 101 -7.05 -18.98 -0.09
N ALA A 102 -6.42 -18.67 -1.22
CA ALA A 102 -5.42 -19.53 -1.85
C ALA A 102 -4.21 -19.74 -0.93
N HIS A 103 -3.67 -18.68 -0.32
CA HIS A 103 -2.59 -18.82 0.64
C HIS A 103 -2.96 -19.71 1.82
N ARG A 104 -4.17 -19.56 2.37
CA ARG A 104 -4.64 -20.41 3.47
C ARG A 104 -4.82 -21.87 3.08
N LEU A 105 -5.17 -22.14 1.82
CA LEU A 105 -5.35 -23.50 1.35
C LEU A 105 -3.99 -24.17 1.05
N VAL A 106 -3.04 -23.43 0.47
CA VAL A 106 -1.89 -24.08 -0.19
C VAL A 106 -0.54 -23.34 -0.10
N GLY A 107 -0.47 -22.27 0.68
CA GLY A 107 0.79 -21.55 0.96
C GLY A 107 1.41 -20.81 -0.22
N ALA A 108 0.72 -20.70 -1.35
CA ALA A 108 1.19 -19.93 -2.51
C ALA A 108 0.85 -18.44 -2.33
N SER A 109 1.86 -17.57 -2.33
CA SER A 109 1.64 -16.15 -2.64
C SER A 109 1.64 -16.01 -4.16
N VAL A 110 0.50 -15.64 -4.72
CA VAL A 110 0.37 -15.40 -6.15
C VAL A 110 -0.29 -14.04 -6.30
N GLY A 111 0.48 -12.96 -6.41
CA GLY A 111 -0.19 -11.71 -6.75
C GLY A 111 0.59 -10.41 -6.77
N ASN A 112 0.08 -9.58 -7.68
CA ASN A 112 0.06 -8.13 -7.63
C ASN A 112 -0.55 -7.65 -6.29
N GLY A 113 -0.34 -6.38 -5.96
CA GLY A 113 -0.63 -5.77 -4.65
C GLY A 113 -1.83 -6.32 -3.86
N ILE A 114 -1.62 -6.51 -2.55
CA ILE A 114 -2.63 -7.06 -1.62
C ILE A 114 -2.86 -6.18 -0.39
N GLY A 115 -4.05 -6.26 0.18
CA GLY A 115 -4.39 -5.76 1.50
C GLY A 115 -4.79 -4.29 1.50
N TRP A 116 -4.79 -3.67 2.69
CA TRP A 116 -5.30 -2.31 2.87
C TRP A 116 -4.62 -1.24 2.01
N GLY A 117 -3.36 -1.47 1.61
CA GLY A 117 -2.60 -0.55 0.77
C GLY A 117 -2.25 -1.12 -0.60
N SER A 118 -2.80 -2.26 -1.02
CA SER A 118 -2.43 -2.95 -2.26
C SER A 118 -0.89 -3.07 -2.44
N ILE A 119 -0.18 -3.47 -1.37
CA ILE A 119 1.28 -3.49 -1.36
C ILE A 119 1.80 -4.73 -2.10
N HIS A 120 2.78 -4.54 -2.98
CA HIS A 120 3.39 -5.63 -3.75
C HIS A 120 4.42 -6.41 -2.90
N ASP A 121 4.68 -7.67 -3.27
CA ASP A 121 5.60 -8.55 -2.55
C ASP A 121 7.04 -8.02 -2.55
N ASP A 122 7.51 -7.48 -3.68
CA ASP A 122 8.84 -6.90 -3.82
C ASP A 122 9.03 -5.66 -2.93
N VAL A 123 7.99 -4.83 -2.83
CA VAL A 123 7.97 -3.66 -1.95
C VAL A 123 8.00 -4.08 -0.48
N ALA A 124 7.20 -5.09 -0.09
CA ALA A 124 7.21 -5.60 1.28
C ALA A 124 8.55 -6.27 1.63
N ALA A 125 9.13 -7.03 0.71
CA ALA A 125 10.44 -7.68 0.88
C ALA A 125 11.58 -6.66 1.05
N GLN A 126 11.51 -5.49 0.41
CA GLN A 126 12.47 -4.40 0.66
C GLN A 126 12.38 -3.85 2.10
N MET A 127 11.22 -3.96 2.74
CA MET A 127 11.01 -3.47 4.09
C MET A 127 11.39 -4.49 5.18
N ASP A 128 11.19 -5.79 4.92
CA ASP A 128 11.66 -6.89 5.77
C ASP A 128 12.32 -7.98 4.90
N PRO A 129 13.61 -7.81 4.51
CA PRO A 129 14.30 -8.72 3.58
C PRO A 129 14.49 -10.14 4.10
N MET A 130 14.34 -10.35 5.41
CA MET A 130 14.47 -11.63 6.07
C MET A 130 13.11 -12.31 6.31
N ALA A 131 12.01 -11.65 5.95
CA ALA A 131 10.68 -12.23 6.10
C ALA A 131 10.45 -13.39 5.12
N SER A 132 9.82 -14.45 5.62
CA SER A 132 9.28 -15.49 4.75
C SER A 132 8.11 -14.95 3.91
N PRO A 133 7.77 -15.57 2.77
CA PRO A 133 6.61 -15.18 1.96
C PRO A 133 5.30 -15.10 2.77
N THR A 134 5.08 -16.07 3.67
CA THR A 134 3.94 -16.07 4.61
C THR A 134 3.93 -14.81 5.48
N ARG A 135 5.09 -14.42 6.02
CA ARG A 135 5.22 -13.23 6.86
C ARG A 135 4.99 -11.96 6.06
N LEU A 136 5.51 -11.86 4.83
CA LEU A 136 5.25 -10.73 3.94
C LEU A 136 3.76 -10.60 3.61
N GLN A 137 3.07 -11.71 3.35
CA GLN A 137 1.63 -11.69 3.14
C GLN A 137 0.86 -11.23 4.38
N CYS A 138 1.24 -11.73 5.56
CA CYS A 138 0.66 -11.29 6.82
C CYS A 138 0.81 -9.79 7.05
N MET A 139 2.03 -9.27 6.89
CA MET A 139 2.30 -7.84 7.04
C MET A 139 1.45 -6.98 6.08
N ARG A 140 1.19 -7.46 4.85
CA ARG A 140 0.38 -6.72 3.87
C ARG A 140 -1.12 -6.76 4.16
N LEU A 141 -1.61 -7.84 4.77
CA LEU A 141 -3.02 -8.01 5.12
C LEU A 141 -3.39 -7.39 6.46
N GLU A 142 -2.48 -7.39 7.43
CA GLU A 142 -2.69 -6.82 8.76
C GLU A 142 -2.79 -5.29 8.70
N ALA A 143 -3.82 -4.72 9.32
CA ALA A 143 -4.05 -3.27 9.28
C ALA A 143 -2.86 -2.47 9.78
N GLN A 144 -2.29 -2.87 10.92
CA GLN A 144 -1.16 -2.14 11.54
C GLN A 144 0.06 -2.10 10.61
N SER A 145 0.51 -3.26 10.13
CA SER A 145 1.65 -3.35 9.23
C SER A 145 1.39 -2.66 7.89
N ALA A 146 0.18 -2.77 7.32
CA ALA A 146 -0.17 -2.05 6.10
C ALA A 146 -0.11 -0.53 6.28
N ILE A 147 -0.60 0.01 7.41
CA ILE A 147 -0.49 1.44 7.75
C ILE A 147 0.97 1.90 7.80
N GLU A 148 1.83 1.13 8.47
CA GLU A 148 3.26 1.41 8.57
C GLU A 148 3.96 1.41 7.19
N MET A 149 3.61 0.45 6.32
CA MET A 149 4.17 0.35 4.97
C MET A 149 3.72 1.50 4.06
N VAL A 150 2.42 1.81 4.04
CA VAL A 150 1.88 2.92 3.22
C VAL A 150 2.49 4.25 3.66
N ALA A 151 2.54 4.52 4.97
CA ALA A 151 3.12 5.75 5.51
C ALA A 151 4.62 5.87 5.20
N ARG A 152 5.36 4.75 5.28
CA ARG A 152 6.78 4.70 4.92
C ARG A 152 6.98 5.07 3.44
N LEU A 153 6.24 4.43 2.53
CA LEU A 153 6.35 4.68 1.09
C LEU A 153 6.03 6.14 0.75
N MET A 154 4.94 6.68 1.29
CA MET A 154 4.58 8.09 1.08
C MET A 154 5.66 9.05 1.58
N SER A 155 6.24 8.77 2.76
CA SER A 155 7.33 9.57 3.30
C SER A 155 8.59 9.49 2.45
N GLU A 156 8.97 8.30 1.98
CA GLU A 156 10.13 8.10 1.09
C GLU A 156 9.95 8.84 -0.23
N GLN A 157 8.79 8.71 -0.87
CA GLN A 157 8.46 9.47 -2.09
C GLN A 157 8.51 10.98 -1.82
N ALA A 158 8.02 11.46 -0.68
CA ALA A 158 8.08 12.87 -0.33
C ALA A 158 9.49 13.38 -0.03
N THR A 159 10.34 12.56 0.59
CA THR A 159 11.78 12.85 0.73
C THR A 159 12.41 13.01 -0.64
N ASN A 160 12.26 12.00 -1.50
CA ASN A 160 12.86 11.97 -2.84
C ASN A 160 12.40 13.17 -3.67
N TYR A 161 11.11 13.51 -3.61
CA TYR A 161 10.58 14.66 -4.33
C TYR A 161 11.18 15.98 -3.84
N PHE A 162 11.27 16.16 -2.52
CA PHE A 162 11.86 17.36 -1.93
C PHE A 162 13.34 17.52 -2.34
N GLU A 163 14.09 16.43 -2.38
CA GLU A 163 15.50 16.42 -2.80
C GLU A 163 15.67 16.70 -4.30
N LEU A 164 14.90 16.02 -5.14
CA LEU A 164 14.97 16.19 -6.60
C LEU A 164 14.56 17.60 -7.05
N THR A 165 13.62 18.22 -6.32
CA THR A 165 13.12 19.57 -6.62
C THR A 165 13.84 20.69 -5.90
N ASP A 166 14.73 20.35 -4.96
CA ASP A 166 15.45 21.28 -4.10
C ASP A 166 14.54 22.24 -3.30
N GLY A 167 13.39 21.75 -2.82
CA GLY A 167 12.57 22.54 -1.89
C GLY A 167 11.05 22.40 -1.99
N ILE A 168 10.49 21.66 -2.96
CA ILE A 168 9.04 21.51 -3.04
C ILE A 168 8.55 20.59 -1.94
N TRP A 169 7.77 21.14 -1.02
CA TRP A 169 7.23 20.45 0.14
C TRP A 169 5.83 19.93 -0.14
N ILE A 170 5.73 18.60 -0.29
CA ILE A 170 4.45 17.90 -0.55
C ILE A 170 3.89 17.18 0.68
N ARG A 171 4.61 17.18 1.81
CA ARG A 171 4.27 16.31 2.96
C ARG A 171 2.94 16.65 3.61
N ASP A 172 2.50 17.90 3.49
CA ASP A 172 1.22 18.42 3.99
C ASP A 172 0.14 18.51 2.88
N THR A 173 0.36 17.82 1.75
CA THR A 173 -0.53 17.85 0.59
C THR A 173 -1.06 16.44 0.29
N PRO A 174 -2.12 15.97 1.00
CA PRO A 174 -2.57 14.58 0.96
C PRO A 174 -2.84 14.01 -0.43
N ALA A 175 -3.48 14.77 -1.32
CA ALA A 175 -3.77 14.32 -2.68
C ALA A 175 -2.51 14.10 -3.52
N VAL A 176 -1.45 14.88 -3.30
CA VAL A 176 -0.18 14.72 -4.01
C VAL A 176 0.63 13.56 -3.44
N LEU A 177 0.59 13.34 -2.12
CA LEU A 177 1.15 12.14 -1.51
C LEU A 177 0.48 10.87 -2.05
N ALA A 178 -0.86 10.86 -2.13
CA ALA A 178 -1.62 9.76 -2.71
C ALA A 178 -1.30 9.54 -4.20
N LEU A 179 -1.15 10.62 -4.98
CA LEU A 179 -0.70 10.54 -6.37
C LEU A 179 0.64 9.82 -6.50
N PHE A 180 1.66 10.20 -5.74
CA PHE A 180 2.98 9.59 -5.86
C PHE A 180 3.04 8.19 -5.26
N PHE A 181 2.21 7.88 -4.27
CA PHE A 181 2.02 6.51 -3.80
C PHE A 181 1.44 5.60 -4.90
N ASN A 182 0.46 6.09 -5.66
CA ASN A 182 -0.19 5.35 -6.74
C ASN A 182 0.56 5.41 -8.09
N SER A 183 1.76 5.98 -8.13
CA SER A 183 2.52 6.18 -9.37
C SER A 183 3.85 5.43 -9.35
N SER A 184 4.41 5.18 -10.53
CA SER A 184 5.76 4.64 -10.65
C SER A 184 6.84 5.67 -10.23
N PRO A 185 8.03 5.22 -9.79
CA PRO A 185 9.16 6.11 -9.49
C PRO A 185 9.54 7.06 -10.65
N ASP A 186 9.36 6.63 -11.90
CA ASP A 186 9.62 7.45 -13.09
C ASP A 186 8.68 8.65 -13.19
N THR A 187 7.44 8.51 -12.74
CA THR A 187 6.45 9.60 -12.73
C THR A 187 6.85 10.67 -11.72
N LEU A 188 7.34 10.27 -10.55
CA LEU A 188 7.89 11.19 -9.56
C LEU A 188 9.09 11.95 -10.13
N THR A 189 10.06 11.23 -10.69
CA THR A 189 11.29 11.82 -11.26
C THR A 189 10.98 12.80 -12.38
N ARG A 190 10.09 12.44 -13.31
CA ARG A 190 9.66 13.34 -14.40
C ARG A 190 8.95 14.58 -13.87
N SER A 191 8.03 14.42 -12.92
CA SER A 191 7.37 15.55 -12.27
C SER A 191 8.40 16.47 -11.61
N ALA A 192 9.34 15.93 -10.85
CA ALA A 192 10.37 16.71 -10.17
C ALA A 192 11.24 17.51 -11.16
N ALA A 193 11.67 16.89 -12.25
CA ALA A 193 12.47 17.54 -13.29
C ALA A 193 11.74 18.73 -13.93
N THR A 194 10.43 18.62 -14.19
CA THR A 194 9.63 19.73 -14.74
C THR A 194 9.41 20.86 -13.72
N ARG A 195 9.33 20.53 -12.42
CA ARG A 195 8.95 21.50 -11.38
C ARG A 195 10.14 22.17 -10.70
N LYS A 196 11.34 21.59 -10.75
CA LYS A 196 12.55 22.20 -10.19
C LYS A 196 12.81 23.64 -10.68
N PRO A 197 12.74 23.95 -12.00
CA PRO A 197 12.91 25.33 -12.45
C PRO A 197 11.79 26.26 -11.96
N GLN A 198 10.57 25.75 -11.83
CA GLN A 198 9.41 26.51 -11.35
C GLN A 198 9.54 26.84 -9.86
N ALA A 199 10.07 25.92 -9.06
CA ALA A 199 10.37 26.15 -7.65
C ALA A 199 11.41 27.28 -7.48
N ALA A 200 12.49 27.25 -8.27
CA ALA A 200 13.52 28.28 -8.25
C ALA A 200 13.01 29.67 -8.69
N ALA A 201 12.00 29.71 -9.57
CA ALA A 201 11.39 30.94 -10.07
C ALA A 201 10.18 31.41 -9.24
N SER A 202 9.71 30.62 -8.27
CA SER A 202 8.53 30.97 -7.47
C SER A 202 8.85 32.12 -6.51
N THR A 203 8.14 33.23 -6.66
CA THR A 203 8.32 34.44 -5.84
C THR A 203 7.44 34.44 -4.59
N ASP A 204 6.32 33.73 -4.63
CA ASP A 204 5.37 33.57 -3.51
C ASP A 204 5.63 32.28 -2.70
N GLY A 205 6.65 31.51 -3.08
CA GLY A 205 6.97 30.23 -2.46
C GLY A 205 5.86 29.20 -2.64
N THR A 206 5.05 29.31 -3.69
CA THR A 206 3.99 28.35 -4.02
C THR A 206 4.10 27.88 -5.47
N ILE A 207 3.83 26.59 -5.70
CA ILE A 207 3.61 26.04 -7.04
C ILE A 207 2.29 25.27 -7.10
N THR A 208 1.80 25.05 -8.31
CA THR A 208 0.59 24.24 -8.53
C THR A 208 0.97 22.85 -9.04
N LEU A 209 0.45 21.81 -8.41
CA LEU A 209 0.54 20.43 -8.89
C LEU A 209 -0.86 19.92 -9.23
N SER A 210 -1.00 19.34 -10.43
CA SER A 210 -2.25 18.72 -10.86
C SER A 210 -2.31 17.27 -10.40
N VAL A 211 -3.47 16.87 -9.88
CA VAL A 211 -3.78 15.46 -9.57
C VAL A 211 -4.83 14.88 -10.52
N ALA A 212 -5.26 15.64 -11.54
CA ALA A 212 -6.41 15.31 -12.39
C ALA A 212 -6.26 13.97 -13.15
N GLU A 213 -5.03 13.63 -13.54
CA GLU A 213 -4.70 12.44 -14.33
C GLU A 213 -4.51 11.18 -13.46
N ASN A 214 -4.31 11.34 -12.14
CA ASN A 214 -4.16 10.20 -11.24
C ASN A 214 -5.49 9.92 -10.50
N PRO A 215 -6.09 8.73 -10.66
CA PRO A 215 -7.41 8.43 -10.08
C PRO A 215 -7.41 8.47 -8.55
N MET A 216 -6.35 8.00 -7.89
CA MET A 216 -6.24 8.03 -6.43
C MET A 216 -6.09 9.46 -5.92
N GLY A 217 -5.14 10.23 -6.44
CA GLY A 217 -4.91 11.62 -6.04
C GLY A 217 -6.16 12.48 -6.21
N ARG A 218 -6.84 12.37 -7.35
CA ARG A 218 -8.12 13.06 -7.60
C ARG A 218 -9.23 12.62 -6.65
N TRP A 219 -9.31 11.33 -6.34
CA TRP A 219 -10.31 10.82 -5.42
C TRP A 219 -10.07 11.30 -3.98
N VAL A 220 -8.82 11.22 -3.50
CA VAL A 220 -8.43 11.71 -2.17
C VAL A 220 -8.69 13.20 -2.04
N GLN A 221 -8.37 14.00 -3.07
CA GLN A 221 -8.68 15.43 -3.09
C GLN A 221 -10.16 15.72 -2.90
N ARG A 222 -11.04 14.98 -3.59
CA ARG A 222 -12.50 15.17 -3.50
C ARG A 222 -13.10 14.73 -2.17
N HIS A 223 -12.44 13.82 -1.47
CA HIS A 223 -12.93 13.21 -0.24
C HIS A 223 -12.17 13.65 1.01
N LEU A 224 -11.29 14.65 0.91
CA LEU A 224 -10.39 15.02 1.99
C LEU A 224 -11.10 15.36 3.31
N SER A 225 -12.29 15.96 3.22
CA SER A 225 -13.12 16.28 4.39
C SER A 225 -13.56 15.05 5.19
N ARG A 226 -13.68 13.86 4.58
CA ARG A 226 -13.96 12.59 5.28
C ARG A 226 -12.86 12.22 6.26
N PHE A 227 -11.64 12.74 6.07
CA PHE A 227 -10.46 12.37 6.82
C PHE A 227 -9.96 13.49 7.73
N GLU A 228 -10.69 14.58 7.94
CA GLU A 228 -10.17 15.74 8.70
C GLU A 228 -9.69 15.36 10.11
N ASP A 229 -10.36 14.40 10.71
CA ASP A 229 -10.03 13.80 12.01
C ASP A 229 -8.68 13.05 12.08
N PHE A 230 -8.08 12.75 10.92
CA PHE A 230 -6.75 12.14 10.78
C PHE A 230 -5.65 13.18 10.58
N ARG A 231 -5.99 14.48 10.47
CA ARG A 231 -5.01 15.52 10.14
C ARG A 231 -3.84 15.53 11.11
N THR A 232 -2.65 15.52 10.52
CA THR A 232 -1.38 15.80 11.20
C THR A 232 -0.71 16.99 10.51
N LEU A 233 0.23 17.64 11.21
CA LEU A 233 0.91 18.84 10.71
C LEU A 233 2.40 18.58 10.52
N PRO A 234 2.81 18.14 9.32
CA PRO A 234 4.22 18.00 8.96
C PRO A 234 5.02 19.28 9.15
N ILE A 235 6.23 19.14 9.66
CA ILE A 235 7.16 20.23 9.94
C ILE A 235 8.23 20.26 8.85
N PRO A 236 8.34 21.35 8.07
CA PRO A 236 9.40 21.50 7.08
C PRO A 236 10.81 21.54 7.72
N PRO A 237 11.86 21.09 7.00
CA PRO A 237 13.23 21.20 7.47
C PRO A 237 13.64 22.67 7.65
N ARG A 238 14.42 22.97 8.70
CA ARG A 238 14.95 24.32 8.96
C ARG A 238 16.11 24.63 8.00
N GLY A 239 16.24 25.89 7.61
CA GLY A 239 17.41 26.38 6.86
C GLY A 239 17.42 26.06 5.37
N ARG A 240 16.32 25.54 4.80
CA ARG A 240 16.14 25.39 3.35
C ARG A 240 14.92 26.20 2.89
N PRO A 241 14.97 26.83 1.69
CA PRO A 241 13.78 27.41 1.09
C PRO A 241 12.68 26.36 0.92
N ILE A 242 11.44 26.72 1.23
CA ILE A 242 10.28 25.83 1.12
C ILE A 242 9.33 26.41 0.08
N VAL A 243 9.03 25.60 -0.93
CA VAL A 243 7.98 25.88 -1.90
C VAL A 243 6.78 25.00 -1.58
N ARG A 244 5.66 25.63 -1.23
CA ARG A 244 4.39 24.98 -0.90
C ARG A 244 3.64 24.58 -2.16
N VAL A 245 2.70 23.66 -2.00
CA VAL A 245 1.89 23.17 -3.12
C VAL A 245 0.45 23.61 -2.98
N ARG A 246 -0.09 24.14 -4.07
CA ARG A 246 -1.53 24.22 -4.32
C ARG A 246 -1.93 23.06 -5.22
N VAL A 247 -2.99 22.35 -4.85
CA VAL A 247 -3.51 21.26 -5.67
C VAL A 247 -4.45 21.83 -6.74
N GLN A 248 -4.23 21.46 -7.98
CA GLN A 248 -5.18 21.66 -9.08
C GLN A 248 -5.90 20.34 -9.34
N SER A 249 -7.22 20.39 -9.18
CA SER A 249 -8.14 19.28 -9.43
C SER A 249 -8.64 19.26 -10.86
#